data_AF-A0A1I5BRJ8-F1
#
_entry.id   AF-A0A1I5BRJ8-F1
#
_cell.length_a   1.000
_cell.length_b   1.000
_cell.length_c   1.000
_cell.angle_alpha   90.00
_cell.angle_beta   90.00
_cell.angle_gamma   90.00
#
_symmetry.space_group_name_H-M   'P 1'
#
loop_
_entity.id
_entity.type
_entity.pdbx_description
1 polymer ?
#
loop_
_entity_poly.entity_id
_entity_poly.type
_entity_poly.pdbx_seq_one_letter_code
_entity_poly.pdbx_strand_id
1 'polypeptide(L)'
;MLNSFRYTLLLFCLISIHAFGQVEDKVYKDHIQSVRIFPIGAAFDSQLDAPVISMSDSRPLMLFFDDLAYDPELYAAKLIHCDADWKPSQLKDNDFLPTFNEFNIQDFDYSNNTRVPFIHYYFQIPRVTKSGNYVVKVYANRDENNVVLTKRFMVYEELFAVGASIVPPSQTSQRRNSQQINLAVNYSKGEVMDPNSQVKVVIRQNQRWDNARFLSRPTFLNESSKTMRFESFDGENAFSAGNEFRFVDLRFIRATGVNVASVEVLDDIIYAEAQVDRPRPAEIYSQYLDLNGQYLVNTNDRPGGNPEIESEYMLTTFRLYHPQSSNPVYLLGALTNWGKNPEAKMQWNAEMGVYETTLLLKQGWYDYQYGYKDGSQFSTEAFEGAHFETENEYEVLIYFRNLGSRYDQLVGYVYLHPNRRRL
;
A
#
# COMPACT_ATOMS: atom_id res chain seq x y z
N MET A 1 0.71 23.10 -68.15
CA MET A 1 0.07 21.83 -67.78
C MET A 1 1.19 20.82 -67.56
N LEU A 2 1.71 20.72 -66.32
CA LEU A 2 1.34 19.71 -65.29
C LEU A 2 1.43 18.27 -65.83
N ASN A 3 2.07 17.29 -65.22
CA ASN A 3 2.89 17.20 -64.01
C ASN A 3 3.62 15.84 -64.07
N SER A 4 4.87 15.79 -63.62
CA SER A 4 5.67 14.57 -63.47
C SER A 4 5.35 13.88 -62.14
N PHE A 5 5.01 12.58 -62.20
CA PHE A 5 4.81 11.72 -61.03
C PHE A 5 6.17 11.27 -60.46
N ARG A 6 6.46 11.65 -59.21
CA ARG A 6 7.45 10.98 -58.34
C ARG A 6 6.78 10.73 -56.99
N TYR A 7 6.40 9.49 -56.72
CA TYR A 7 6.03 9.05 -55.39
C TYR A 7 7.27 8.59 -54.65
N THR A 8 7.72 9.39 -53.69
CA THR A 8 8.69 8.96 -52.68
C THR A 8 7.88 8.39 -51.51
N LEU A 9 7.87 7.06 -51.38
CA LEU A 9 7.21 6.36 -50.28
C LEU A 9 8.05 6.52 -49.01
N LEU A 10 7.62 7.39 -48.10
CA LEU A 10 8.26 7.61 -46.81
C LEU A 10 7.64 6.61 -45.80
N LEU A 11 8.31 5.47 -45.61
CA LEU A 11 7.90 4.44 -44.65
C LEU A 11 8.20 4.96 -43.24
N PHE A 12 7.22 5.63 -42.62
CA PHE A 12 7.29 6.02 -41.21
C PHE A 12 7.09 4.75 -40.36
N CYS A 13 8.21 4.18 -39.92
CA CYS A 13 8.20 3.07 -38.96
C CYS A 13 7.73 3.63 -37.61
N LEU A 14 6.43 3.52 -37.33
CA LEU A 14 5.84 3.74 -36.01
C LEU A 14 6.35 2.63 -35.09
N ILE A 15 7.53 2.83 -34.51
CA ILE A 15 7.96 2.06 -33.35
C ILE A 15 7.08 2.53 -32.19
N SER A 16 5.98 1.81 -31.96
CA SER A 16 5.21 1.92 -30.73
C SER A 16 6.11 1.47 -29.58
N ILE A 17 6.87 2.40 -28.99
CA ILE A 17 7.52 2.19 -27.71
C ILE A 17 6.39 1.97 -26.70
N HIS A 18 6.06 0.71 -26.43
CA HIS A 18 5.23 0.34 -25.30
C HIS A 18 6.09 0.59 -24.07
N ALA A 19 6.08 1.82 -23.59
CA ALA A 19 6.53 2.11 -22.24
C ALA A 19 5.54 1.37 -21.33
N PHE A 20 5.90 0.16 -20.91
CA PHE A 20 5.16 -0.53 -19.86
C PHE A 20 5.28 0.35 -18.60
N GLY A 21 4.16 0.98 -18.24
CA GLY A 21 4.05 1.77 -17.02
C GLY A 21 4.26 0.89 -15.79
N GLN A 22 4.57 1.53 -14.66
CA GLN A 22 4.60 0.85 -13.37
C GLN A 22 3.21 0.28 -13.09
N VAL A 23 3.15 -0.99 -12.66
CA VAL A 23 1.87 -1.63 -12.32
C VAL A 23 1.54 -1.27 -10.88
N GLU A 24 0.42 -0.59 -10.65
CA GLU A 24 0.01 -0.11 -9.33
C GLU A 24 -1.11 -0.95 -8.72
N ASP A 25 -1.30 -0.80 -7.40
CA ASP A 25 -2.51 -1.25 -6.73
C ASP A 25 -3.70 -0.46 -7.26
N LYS A 26 -4.67 -1.16 -7.84
CA LYS A 26 -5.86 -0.54 -8.40
C LYS A 26 -7.04 -1.50 -8.43
N VAL A 27 -8.20 -0.99 -8.04
CA VAL A 27 -9.49 -1.61 -8.29
C VAL A 27 -10.09 -0.94 -9.53
N TYR A 28 -10.56 -1.73 -10.49
CA TYR A 28 -11.06 -1.23 -11.78
C TYR A 28 -12.59 -1.30 -11.89
N LYS A 29 -13.24 -1.93 -10.91
CA LYS A 29 -14.69 -2.18 -10.90
C LYS A 29 -15.26 -1.70 -9.56
N ASP A 30 -16.28 -0.85 -9.62
CA ASP A 30 -16.83 -0.18 -8.41
C ASP A 30 -17.53 -1.14 -7.45
N HIS A 31 -17.98 -2.30 -7.93
CA HIS A 31 -18.58 -3.35 -7.12
C HIS A 31 -17.55 -4.19 -6.35
N ILE A 32 -16.25 -4.00 -6.60
CA ILE A 32 -15.19 -4.72 -5.90
C ILE A 32 -14.68 -3.87 -4.74
N GLN A 33 -14.74 -4.45 -3.54
CA GLN A 33 -14.48 -3.74 -2.29
C GLN A 33 -13.53 -4.54 -1.38
N SER A 34 -13.02 -3.88 -0.32
CA SER A 34 -12.22 -4.51 0.74
C SER A 34 -10.98 -5.30 0.30
N VAL A 35 -10.37 -4.93 -0.83
CA VAL A 35 -9.22 -5.66 -1.40
C VAL A 35 -7.99 -5.60 -0.49
N ARG A 36 -7.61 -6.75 0.05
CA ARG A 36 -6.47 -6.91 0.98
C ARG A 36 -5.58 -8.08 0.58
N ILE A 37 -4.28 -7.92 0.78
CA ILE A 37 -3.32 -9.03 0.72
C ILE A 37 -2.46 -8.97 1.96
N PHE A 38 -2.34 -10.09 2.65
CA PHE A 38 -1.53 -10.21 3.87
C PHE A 38 -1.17 -11.68 4.14
N PRO A 39 -0.09 -11.95 4.90
CA PRO A 39 0.22 -13.29 5.36
C PRO A 39 -0.80 -13.73 6.43
N ILE A 40 -1.36 -14.93 6.29
CA ILE A 40 -2.24 -15.47 7.33
C ILE A 40 -1.40 -15.88 8.53
N GLY A 41 -1.53 -15.13 9.61
CA GLY A 41 -0.92 -15.41 10.91
C GLY A 41 -1.86 -16.16 11.85
N ALA A 42 -1.35 -16.52 13.02
CA ALA A 42 -2.15 -17.12 14.09
C ALA A 42 -3.02 -16.09 14.84
N ALA A 43 -2.66 -14.81 14.75
CA ALA A 43 -3.35 -13.71 15.38
C ALA A 43 -4.20 -12.94 14.35
N PHE A 44 -5.34 -12.41 14.81
CA PHE A 44 -6.32 -11.72 13.97
C PHE A 44 -5.80 -10.41 13.36
N ASP A 45 -4.80 -9.80 13.99
CA ASP A 45 -4.13 -8.58 13.54
C ASP A 45 -3.14 -8.82 12.39
N SER A 46 -2.91 -10.06 11.95
CA SER A 46 -2.05 -10.34 10.78
C SER A 46 -2.56 -9.70 9.49
N GLN A 47 -3.82 -9.24 9.44
CA GLN A 47 -4.34 -8.46 8.32
C GLN A 47 -3.72 -7.07 8.17
N LEU A 48 -2.98 -6.61 9.19
CA LEU A 48 -2.22 -5.36 9.17
C LEU A 48 -0.80 -5.56 8.61
N ASP A 49 -0.30 -6.80 8.59
CA ASP A 49 1.03 -7.12 8.08
C ASP A 49 1.13 -6.73 6.60
N ALA A 50 2.23 -6.08 6.24
CA ALA A 50 2.54 -5.79 4.84
C ALA A 50 2.56 -7.10 4.01
N PRO A 51 2.19 -7.06 2.71
CA PRO A 51 2.24 -8.23 1.83
C PRO A 51 3.67 -8.56 1.40
N VAL A 52 4.54 -8.85 2.36
CA VAL A 52 5.95 -9.18 2.20
C VAL A 52 6.23 -10.49 2.91
N ILE A 53 6.69 -11.50 2.17
CA ILE A 53 6.96 -12.84 2.73
C ILE A 53 8.35 -13.33 2.34
N SER A 54 8.98 -14.09 3.23
CA SER A 54 10.21 -14.81 2.87
C SER A 54 9.87 -15.94 1.91
N MET A 55 10.75 -16.23 0.94
CA MET A 55 10.67 -17.44 0.12
C MET A 55 10.63 -18.72 0.98
N SER A 56 11.20 -18.66 2.19
CA SER A 56 11.21 -19.74 3.17
C SER A 56 10.06 -19.69 4.19
N ASP A 57 9.24 -18.63 4.18
CA ASP A 57 8.09 -18.51 5.09
C ASP A 57 7.10 -19.64 4.77
N SER A 58 6.54 -20.28 5.81
CA SER A 58 5.52 -21.32 5.66
C SER A 58 4.10 -20.76 5.60
N ARG A 59 3.88 -19.52 6.08
CA ARG A 59 2.58 -18.85 6.04
C ARG A 59 2.15 -18.54 4.61
N PRO A 60 0.89 -18.84 4.22
CA PRO A 60 0.38 -18.44 2.93
C PRO A 60 0.08 -16.95 2.90
N LEU A 61 0.30 -16.33 1.74
CA LEU A 61 -0.22 -15.00 1.45
C LEU A 61 -1.62 -15.15 0.86
N MET A 62 -2.61 -14.47 1.44
CA MET A 62 -3.99 -14.54 0.97
C MET A 62 -4.42 -13.21 0.37
N LEU A 63 -5.08 -13.27 -0.78
CA LEU A 63 -5.83 -12.16 -1.36
C LEU A 63 -7.30 -12.30 -0.97
N PHE A 64 -7.83 -11.29 -0.29
CA PHE A 64 -9.26 -11.15 0.02
C PHE A 64 -9.84 -9.99 -0.76
N PHE A 65 -11.06 -10.14 -1.26
CA PHE A 65 -11.86 -9.05 -1.80
C PHE A 65 -13.33 -9.44 -1.78
N ASP A 66 -14.20 -8.44 -1.71
CA ASP A 66 -15.64 -8.64 -1.78
C ASP A 66 -16.15 -8.16 -3.14
N ASP A 67 -17.11 -8.89 -3.68
CA ASP A 67 -17.89 -8.50 -4.84
C ASP A 67 -19.33 -8.20 -4.40
N LEU A 68 -19.78 -6.96 -4.58
CA LEU A 68 -21.15 -6.54 -4.27
C LEU A 68 -22.18 -6.96 -5.33
N ALA A 69 -21.77 -7.77 -6.31
CA ALA A 69 -22.69 -8.42 -7.26
C ALA A 69 -23.55 -9.49 -6.58
N TYR A 70 -24.68 -9.81 -7.21
CA TYR A 70 -25.64 -10.81 -6.70
C TYR A 70 -25.20 -12.25 -6.96
N ASP A 71 -24.56 -12.50 -8.10
CA ASP A 71 -24.18 -13.84 -8.55
C ASP A 71 -22.66 -13.96 -8.64
N PRO A 72 -22.08 -15.12 -8.26
CA PRO A 72 -20.64 -15.34 -8.36
C PRO A 72 -20.15 -15.22 -9.80
N GLU A 73 -19.16 -14.36 -10.00
CA GLU A 73 -18.45 -14.24 -11.26
C GLU A 73 -17.24 -15.20 -11.31
N LEU A 74 -16.86 -15.59 -12.53
CA LEU A 74 -15.70 -16.45 -12.79
C LEU A 74 -14.43 -15.60 -12.86
N TYR A 75 -13.78 -15.43 -11.70
CA TYR A 75 -12.50 -14.75 -11.61
C TYR A 75 -11.30 -15.68 -11.83
N ALA A 76 -10.29 -15.15 -12.50
CA ALA A 76 -8.97 -15.77 -12.64
C ALA A 76 -7.88 -14.81 -12.17
N ALA A 77 -6.85 -15.35 -11.53
CA ALA A 77 -5.66 -14.65 -11.08
C ALA A 77 -4.45 -15.02 -11.96
N LYS A 78 -3.59 -14.04 -12.18
CA LYS A 78 -2.29 -14.18 -12.82
C LYS A 78 -1.24 -13.39 -12.05
N LEU A 79 -0.06 -13.96 -11.87
CA LEU A 79 1.06 -13.27 -11.23
C LEU A 79 1.91 -12.57 -12.28
N ILE A 80 2.34 -11.34 -12.00
CA ILE A 80 3.26 -10.59 -12.86
C ILE A 80 4.49 -10.28 -12.02
N HIS A 81 5.66 -10.81 -12.40
CA HIS A 81 6.91 -10.42 -11.78
C HIS A 81 7.31 -9.02 -12.24
N CYS A 82 7.72 -8.18 -11.29
CA CYS A 82 8.19 -6.82 -11.52
C CYS A 82 9.62 -6.60 -11.00
N ASP A 83 10.31 -5.63 -11.58
CA ASP A 83 11.57 -5.12 -11.07
C ASP A 83 11.36 -4.21 -9.84
N ALA A 84 12.45 -3.72 -9.25
CA ALA A 84 12.41 -2.86 -8.05
C ALA A 84 11.58 -1.58 -8.26
N ASP A 85 11.41 -1.15 -9.50
CA ASP A 85 10.64 0.03 -9.88
C ASP A 85 9.18 -0.28 -10.26
N TRP A 86 8.69 -1.50 -10.00
CA TRP A 86 7.34 -1.98 -10.31
C TRP A 86 6.99 -2.06 -11.81
N LYS A 87 7.98 -2.03 -12.70
CA LYS A 87 7.76 -2.41 -14.11
C LYS A 87 7.83 -3.92 -14.27
N PRO A 88 7.01 -4.55 -15.13
CA PRO A 88 7.14 -5.97 -15.43
C PRO A 88 8.57 -6.32 -15.86
N SER A 89 9.14 -7.37 -15.27
CA SER A 89 10.51 -7.80 -15.57
C SER A 89 10.56 -8.58 -16.91
N GLN A 90 11.76 -8.99 -17.33
CA GLN A 90 11.94 -9.81 -18.53
C GLN A 90 11.78 -11.32 -18.25
N LEU A 91 11.28 -11.69 -17.07
CA LEU A 91 10.95 -13.07 -16.76
C LEU A 91 9.68 -13.50 -17.49
N LYS A 92 9.69 -14.74 -17.94
CA LYS A 92 8.50 -15.47 -18.40
C LYS A 92 7.87 -16.19 -17.22
N ASP A 93 6.60 -16.54 -17.33
CA ASP A 93 5.85 -17.24 -16.28
C ASP A 93 6.60 -18.46 -15.72
N ASN A 94 7.12 -19.33 -16.61
CA ASN A 94 7.85 -20.53 -16.23
C ASN A 94 9.23 -20.27 -15.57
N ASP A 95 9.72 -19.02 -15.57
CA ASP A 95 10.97 -18.66 -14.88
C ASP A 95 10.76 -18.54 -13.35
N PHE A 96 9.53 -18.23 -12.90
CA PHE A 96 9.21 -17.99 -11.49
C PHE A 96 8.05 -18.83 -10.94
N LEU A 97 7.29 -19.51 -11.80
CA LEU A 97 6.26 -20.47 -11.42
C LEU A 97 6.52 -21.86 -12.04
N PRO A 98 6.37 -22.95 -11.26
CA PRO A 98 6.44 -24.30 -11.80
C PRO A 98 5.15 -24.73 -12.51
N THR A 99 4.06 -23.99 -12.32
CA THR A 99 2.74 -24.26 -12.88
C THR A 99 2.36 -23.21 -13.93
N PHE A 100 1.31 -23.51 -14.71
CA PHE A 100 0.72 -22.51 -15.60
C PHE A 100 0.21 -21.31 -14.79
N ASN A 101 0.51 -20.09 -15.25
CA ASN A 101 0.23 -18.84 -14.53
C ASN A 101 -1.18 -18.31 -14.82
N GLU A 102 -2.17 -19.17 -14.57
CA GLU A 102 -3.59 -18.86 -14.66
C GLU A 102 -4.30 -19.70 -13.60
N PHE A 103 -4.83 -19.03 -12.59
CA PHE A 103 -5.43 -19.67 -11.41
C PHE A 103 -6.89 -19.26 -11.33
N ASN A 104 -7.82 -20.22 -11.36
CA ASN A 104 -9.23 -19.92 -11.11
C ASN A 104 -9.40 -19.60 -9.62
N ILE A 105 -10.13 -18.53 -9.31
CA ILE A 105 -10.54 -18.21 -7.95
C ILE A 105 -11.90 -18.86 -7.73
N GLN A 106 -11.92 -19.99 -7.03
CA GLN A 106 -13.12 -20.80 -6.81
C GLN A 106 -13.63 -20.72 -5.38
N ASP A 107 -12.77 -20.28 -4.46
CA ASP A 107 -13.09 -20.18 -3.06
C ASP A 107 -13.79 -18.85 -2.78
N PHE A 108 -15.06 -18.95 -2.38
CA PHE A 108 -15.88 -17.81 -1.99
C PHE A 108 -16.97 -18.22 -1.01
N ASP A 109 -17.44 -17.24 -0.24
CA ASP A 109 -18.56 -17.37 0.67
C ASP A 109 -19.55 -16.22 0.45
N TYR A 110 -20.86 -16.49 0.52
CA TYR A 110 -21.87 -15.43 0.51
C TYR A 110 -21.88 -14.68 1.84
N SER A 111 -22.17 -13.39 1.78
CA SER A 111 -22.43 -12.60 2.98
C SER A 111 -23.61 -13.18 3.77
N ASN A 112 -23.53 -13.08 5.09
CA ASN A 112 -24.52 -13.65 5.99
C ASN A 112 -25.24 -12.54 6.74
N ASN A 113 -26.56 -12.43 6.58
CA ASN A 113 -27.42 -11.45 7.23
C ASN A 113 -26.93 -9.98 7.08
N THR A 114 -26.34 -9.62 5.96
CA THR A 114 -25.92 -8.23 5.69
C THR A 114 -26.97 -7.49 4.87
N ARG A 115 -27.04 -6.17 5.02
CA ARG A 115 -27.99 -5.31 4.28
C ARG A 115 -27.56 -5.05 2.85
N VAL A 116 -26.26 -4.85 2.67
CA VAL A 116 -25.61 -4.89 1.36
C VAL A 116 -25.12 -6.32 1.18
N PRO A 117 -25.75 -7.13 0.31
CA PRO A 117 -25.27 -8.47 0.01
C PRO A 117 -23.95 -8.39 -0.75
N PHE A 118 -23.06 -9.35 -0.49
CA PHE A 118 -21.80 -9.47 -1.22
C PHE A 118 -21.34 -10.92 -1.25
N ILE A 119 -20.37 -11.19 -2.10
CA ILE A 119 -19.67 -12.46 -2.20
C ILE A 119 -18.22 -12.21 -1.82
N HIS A 120 -17.77 -12.85 -0.74
CA HIS A 120 -16.41 -12.76 -0.25
C HIS A 120 -15.54 -13.78 -0.98
N TYR A 121 -14.58 -13.31 -1.78
CA TYR A 121 -13.61 -14.15 -2.45
C TYR A 121 -12.30 -14.17 -1.67
N TYR A 122 -11.69 -15.35 -1.59
CA TYR A 122 -10.35 -15.50 -1.05
C TYR A 122 -9.49 -16.37 -1.97
N PHE A 123 -8.23 -15.99 -2.13
CA PHE A 123 -7.29 -16.67 -3.01
C PHE A 123 -5.93 -16.81 -2.36
N GLN A 124 -5.47 -18.06 -2.21
CA GLN A 124 -4.12 -18.33 -1.76
C GLN A 124 -3.12 -18.07 -2.89
N ILE A 125 -2.24 -17.09 -2.69
CA ILE A 125 -1.19 -16.77 -3.66
C ILE A 125 -0.23 -17.97 -3.77
N PRO A 126 0.02 -18.49 -4.99
CA PRO A 126 0.89 -19.64 -5.18
C PRO A 126 2.34 -19.29 -4.85
N ARG A 127 3.10 -20.30 -4.39
CA ARG A 127 4.54 -20.15 -4.11
C ARG A 127 5.31 -19.91 -5.41
N VAL A 128 6.23 -18.96 -5.35
CA VAL A 128 7.13 -18.60 -6.46
C VAL A 128 8.55 -19.09 -6.20
N THR A 129 9.32 -19.28 -7.27
CA THR A 129 10.70 -19.79 -7.22
C THR A 129 11.75 -18.69 -7.35
N LYS A 130 11.33 -17.42 -7.46
CA LYS A 130 12.19 -16.24 -7.57
C LYS A 130 11.76 -15.17 -6.56
N SER A 131 12.73 -14.53 -5.92
CA SER A 131 12.50 -13.33 -5.11
C SER A 131 12.22 -12.13 -6.01
N GLY A 132 11.60 -11.08 -5.48
CA GLY A 132 11.31 -9.86 -6.20
C GLY A 132 9.92 -9.32 -5.91
N ASN A 133 9.51 -8.38 -6.76
CA ASN A 133 8.20 -7.75 -6.70
C ASN A 133 7.21 -8.53 -7.55
N TYR A 134 5.98 -8.65 -7.06
CA TYR A 134 4.92 -9.32 -7.78
C TYR A 134 3.62 -8.53 -7.73
N VAL A 135 2.84 -8.63 -8.79
CA VAL A 135 1.46 -8.17 -8.81
C VAL A 135 0.56 -9.38 -9.06
N VAL A 136 -0.46 -9.56 -8.23
CA VAL A 136 -1.59 -10.39 -8.60
C VAL A 136 -2.58 -9.53 -9.39
N LYS A 137 -2.84 -9.96 -10.62
CA LYS A 137 -3.83 -9.38 -11.52
C LYS A 137 -5.03 -10.32 -11.55
N VAL A 138 -6.17 -9.85 -11.09
CA VAL A 138 -7.44 -10.58 -11.20
C VAL A 138 -8.23 -10.03 -12.37
N TYR A 139 -8.83 -10.91 -13.14
CA TYR A 139 -9.64 -10.58 -14.30
C TYR A 139 -10.82 -11.54 -14.43
N ALA A 140 -11.88 -11.09 -15.08
CA ALA A 140 -13.13 -11.84 -15.19
C ALA A 140 -13.30 -12.56 -16.53
N ASN A 141 -14.11 -13.60 -16.54
CA ASN A 141 -14.57 -14.30 -17.76
C ASN A 141 -13.44 -14.85 -18.64
N ARG A 142 -12.27 -15.13 -18.03
CA ARG A 142 -11.04 -15.57 -18.71
C ARG A 142 -10.54 -14.61 -19.79
N ASP A 143 -10.92 -13.33 -19.74
CA ASP A 143 -10.38 -12.28 -20.59
C ASP A 143 -9.38 -11.43 -19.79
N GLU A 144 -8.08 -11.58 -20.06
CA GLU A 144 -7.04 -10.80 -19.39
C GLU A 144 -7.18 -9.28 -19.57
N ASN A 145 -7.98 -8.80 -20.53
CA ASN A 145 -8.26 -7.37 -20.70
C ASN A 145 -9.37 -6.88 -19.78
N ASN A 146 -10.24 -7.76 -19.30
CA ASN A 146 -11.30 -7.44 -18.34
C ASN A 146 -10.75 -7.48 -16.91
N VAL A 147 -9.80 -6.59 -16.63
CA VAL A 147 -9.13 -6.49 -15.33
C VAL A 147 -10.12 -6.02 -14.26
N VAL A 148 -10.10 -6.71 -13.14
CA VAL A 148 -10.96 -6.48 -11.97
C VAL A 148 -10.18 -5.70 -10.92
N LEU A 149 -8.99 -6.22 -10.56
CA LEU A 149 -8.06 -5.56 -9.64
C LEU A 149 -6.62 -5.95 -9.95
N THR A 150 -5.70 -5.10 -9.50
CA THR A 150 -4.27 -5.38 -9.36
C THR A 150 -3.83 -5.08 -7.94
N LYS A 151 -3.05 -5.96 -7.34
CA LYS A 151 -2.52 -5.76 -5.99
C LYS A 151 -1.10 -6.28 -5.88
N ARG A 152 -0.22 -5.47 -5.30
CA ARG A 152 1.21 -5.72 -5.14
C ARG A 152 1.49 -6.59 -3.92
N PHE A 153 2.48 -7.45 -4.05
CA PHE A 153 3.11 -8.16 -2.95
C PHE A 153 4.59 -8.39 -3.27
N MET A 154 5.37 -8.76 -2.26
CA MET A 154 6.81 -8.93 -2.38
C MET A 154 7.25 -10.24 -1.77
N VAL A 155 8.22 -10.88 -2.42
CA VAL A 155 8.80 -12.14 -1.94
C VAL A 155 10.31 -11.93 -1.82
N TYR A 156 10.85 -12.07 -0.62
CA TYR A 156 12.27 -11.82 -0.36
C TYR A 156 13.03 -13.11 -0.05
N GLU A 157 14.34 -13.09 -0.31
CA GLU A 157 15.29 -14.09 0.16
C GLU A 157 16.34 -13.41 1.07
N GLU A 158 16.92 -14.16 2.00
CA GLU A 158 17.89 -13.62 2.96
C GLU A 158 19.34 -13.83 2.47
N LEU A 159 19.63 -13.32 1.28
CA LEU A 159 20.97 -13.42 0.70
C LEU A 159 21.90 -12.38 1.32
N PHE A 160 21.45 -11.13 1.52
CA PHE A 160 22.24 -10.07 2.14
C PHE A 160 21.84 -9.88 3.60
N ALA A 161 22.84 -9.67 4.47
CA ALA A 161 22.57 -9.30 5.85
C ALA A 161 22.40 -7.78 5.93
N VAL A 162 21.32 -7.33 6.54
CA VAL A 162 20.94 -5.91 6.60
C VAL A 162 20.71 -5.54 8.05
N GLY A 163 21.39 -4.50 8.51
CA GLY A 163 21.12 -3.85 9.79
C GLY A 163 20.55 -2.47 9.51
N ALA A 164 19.47 -2.10 10.19
CA ALA A 164 18.88 -0.77 10.09
C ALA A 164 18.49 -0.25 11.48
N SER A 165 18.56 1.05 11.66
CA SER A 165 18.19 1.70 12.92
C SER A 165 17.65 3.11 12.68
N ILE A 166 16.79 3.53 13.60
CA ILE A 166 16.30 4.91 13.61
C ILE A 166 17.24 5.76 14.45
N VAL A 167 17.63 6.89 13.89
CA VAL A 167 18.44 7.90 14.56
C VAL A 167 17.76 9.26 14.44
N PRO A 168 17.97 10.17 15.40
CA PRO A 168 17.63 11.57 15.19
C PRO A 168 18.37 12.10 13.95
N PRO A 169 17.70 12.87 13.08
CA PRO A 169 18.33 13.46 11.91
C PRO A 169 19.62 14.22 12.22
N SER A 170 20.58 14.11 11.30
CA SER A 170 21.84 14.86 11.37
C SER A 170 21.58 16.38 11.40
N GLN A 171 20.59 16.85 10.63
CA GLN A 171 20.18 18.25 10.57
C GLN A 171 19.37 18.67 11.80
N THR A 172 19.88 19.62 12.57
CA THR A 172 19.29 20.07 13.83
C THR A 172 17.85 20.60 13.68
N SER A 173 17.52 21.24 12.55
CA SER A 173 16.19 21.78 12.27
C SER A 173 15.10 20.71 12.11
N GLN A 174 15.47 19.48 11.74
CA GLN A 174 14.54 18.38 11.49
C GLN A 174 14.40 17.42 12.67
N ARG A 175 15.24 17.56 13.72
CA ARG A 175 15.34 16.58 14.80
C ARG A 175 14.06 16.34 15.59
N ARG A 176 13.14 17.30 15.62
CA ARG A 176 11.89 17.20 16.40
C ARG A 176 10.71 16.64 15.58
N ASN A 177 10.86 16.57 14.27
CA ASN A 177 9.76 16.44 13.32
C ASN A 177 10.09 15.43 12.22
N SER A 178 11.25 14.78 12.27
CA SER A 178 11.66 13.79 11.27
C SER A 178 12.41 12.64 11.90
N GLN A 179 12.22 11.44 11.35
CA GLN A 179 12.92 10.22 11.74
C GLN A 179 13.89 9.84 10.60
N GLN A 180 15.15 9.59 10.92
CA GLN A 180 16.17 9.19 9.95
C GLN A 180 16.50 7.71 10.08
N ILE A 181 16.53 6.99 8.95
CA ILE A 181 16.80 5.55 8.91
C ILE A 181 18.21 5.30 8.40
N ASN A 182 19.13 4.98 9.30
CA ASN A 182 20.47 4.56 8.92
C ASN A 182 20.52 3.06 8.71
N LEU A 183 21.26 2.61 7.69
CA LEU A 183 21.40 1.18 7.43
C LEU A 183 22.80 0.78 6.95
N ALA A 184 23.11 -0.50 7.17
CA ALA A 184 24.28 -1.16 6.65
C ALA A 184 23.87 -2.47 5.94
N VAL A 185 24.40 -2.67 4.74
CA VAL A 185 24.16 -3.85 3.91
C VAL A 185 25.47 -4.59 3.75
N ASN A 186 25.51 -5.84 4.23
CA ASN A 186 26.60 -6.77 3.94
C ASN A 186 26.19 -7.64 2.76
N TYR A 187 26.87 -7.43 1.63
CA TYR A 187 26.59 -8.12 0.37
C TYR A 187 27.56 -9.27 0.11
N SER A 188 28.23 -9.78 1.15
CA SER A 188 29.36 -10.71 0.99
C SER A 188 29.01 -12.04 0.34
N LYS A 189 27.77 -12.51 0.54
CA LYS A 189 27.22 -13.73 -0.06
C LYS A 189 26.79 -13.55 -1.53
N GLY A 190 26.70 -12.32 -2.02
CA GLY A 190 26.36 -12.03 -3.41
C GLY A 190 27.58 -11.98 -4.32
N GLU A 191 27.34 -12.31 -5.59
CA GLU A 191 28.28 -12.04 -6.69
C GLU A 191 28.12 -10.59 -7.17
N VAL A 192 28.55 -9.65 -6.32
CA VAL A 192 28.47 -8.21 -6.60
C VAL A 192 29.81 -7.71 -7.11
N MET A 193 29.85 -7.27 -8.37
CA MET A 193 31.04 -6.71 -9.02
C MET A 193 31.06 -5.18 -8.89
N ASP A 194 29.92 -4.53 -9.09
CA ASP A 194 29.73 -3.09 -8.91
C ASP A 194 28.53 -2.83 -7.98
N PRO A 195 28.76 -2.68 -6.66
CA PRO A 195 27.70 -2.49 -5.69
C PRO A 195 26.82 -1.27 -5.97
N ASN A 196 27.37 -0.19 -6.54
CA ASN A 196 26.63 1.05 -6.76
C ASN A 196 25.59 0.93 -7.88
N SER A 197 25.83 0.08 -8.88
CA SER A 197 24.87 -0.16 -9.97
C SER A 197 23.98 -1.38 -9.73
N GLN A 198 24.47 -2.36 -8.98
CA GLN A 198 23.78 -3.63 -8.78
C GLN A 198 22.90 -3.68 -7.54
N VAL A 199 23.15 -2.84 -6.52
CA VAL A 199 22.37 -2.82 -5.27
C VAL A 199 21.51 -1.57 -5.21
N LYS A 200 20.22 -1.75 -4.96
CA LYS A 200 19.26 -0.66 -4.75
C LYS A 200 18.62 -0.82 -3.38
N VAL A 201 18.50 0.27 -2.64
CA VAL A 201 17.83 0.29 -1.34
C VAL A 201 16.54 1.08 -1.48
N VAL A 202 15.43 0.51 -0.98
CA VAL A 202 14.16 1.22 -0.87
C VAL A 202 13.74 1.22 0.59
N ILE A 203 13.38 2.39 1.11
CA ILE A 203 12.85 2.56 2.46
C ILE A 203 11.44 3.13 2.35
N ARG A 204 10.49 2.50 3.05
CA ARG A 204 9.07 2.84 2.99
C ARG A 204 8.53 3.02 4.41
N GLN A 205 7.80 4.11 4.64
CA GLN A 205 7.14 4.43 5.91
C GLN A 205 5.67 4.01 5.85
N ASN A 206 5.16 3.29 6.86
CA ASN A 206 3.74 2.93 7.02
C ASN A 206 3.12 2.31 5.76
N GLN A 207 3.90 1.47 5.05
CA GLN A 207 3.51 0.85 3.79
C GLN A 207 3.17 1.82 2.63
N ARG A 208 3.54 3.11 2.73
CA ARG A 208 3.32 4.14 1.71
C ARG A 208 4.37 4.11 0.61
N TRP A 209 3.91 4.05 -0.64
CA TRP A 209 4.80 4.17 -1.80
C TRP A 209 5.05 5.61 -2.22
N ASP A 210 4.16 6.54 -1.89
CA ASP A 210 4.24 7.94 -2.34
C ASP A 210 5.44 8.68 -1.70
N ASN A 211 5.80 8.33 -0.47
CA ASN A 211 6.92 8.92 0.26
C ASN A 211 8.16 8.00 0.35
N ALA A 212 8.17 6.87 -0.37
CA ALA A 212 9.29 5.93 -0.33
C ALA A 212 10.60 6.60 -0.79
N ARG A 213 11.70 6.27 -0.11
CA ARG A 213 13.05 6.76 -0.43
C ARG A 213 13.83 5.68 -1.16
N PHE A 214 14.40 6.05 -2.31
CA PHE A 214 15.21 5.17 -3.15
C PHE A 214 16.66 5.62 -3.04
N LEU A 215 17.49 4.82 -2.37
CA LEU A 215 18.90 5.13 -2.16
C LEU A 215 19.74 4.25 -3.09
N SER A 216 20.51 4.89 -3.97
CA SER A 216 21.41 4.22 -4.92
C SER A 216 22.89 4.49 -4.63
N ARG A 217 23.20 5.44 -3.74
CA ARG A 217 24.59 5.81 -3.42
C ARG A 217 24.82 5.64 -1.92
N PRO A 218 25.70 4.71 -1.50
CA PRO A 218 26.07 4.60 -0.12
C PRO A 218 26.91 5.81 0.31
N THR A 219 26.78 6.23 1.56
CA THR A 219 27.68 7.23 2.14
C THR A 219 29.07 6.67 2.40
N PHE A 220 29.16 5.36 2.61
CA PHE A 220 30.43 4.63 2.73
C PHE A 220 30.34 3.25 2.09
N LEU A 221 31.33 2.93 1.25
CA LEU A 221 31.49 1.63 0.60
C LEU A 221 32.84 1.04 1.00
N ASN A 222 32.84 -0.16 1.57
CA ASN A 222 34.04 -0.93 1.83
C ASN A 222 34.01 -2.22 1.00
N GLU A 223 34.79 -2.24 -0.07
CA GLU A 223 34.87 -3.38 -0.99
C GLU A 223 35.55 -4.61 -0.35
N SER A 224 36.54 -4.40 0.53
CA SER A 224 37.26 -5.49 1.21
C SER A 224 36.34 -6.26 2.17
N SER A 225 35.54 -5.55 2.96
CA SER A 225 34.55 -6.16 3.85
C SER A 225 33.18 -6.39 3.19
N LYS A 226 33.04 -6.06 1.91
CA LYS A 226 31.79 -6.13 1.13
C LYS A 226 30.59 -5.52 1.87
N THR A 227 30.76 -4.28 2.33
CA THR A 227 29.76 -3.57 3.15
C THR A 227 29.43 -2.20 2.58
N MET A 228 28.14 -1.87 2.50
CA MET A 228 27.61 -0.55 2.16
C MET A 228 26.96 0.07 3.40
N ARG A 229 27.14 1.36 3.65
CA ARG A 229 26.43 2.11 4.69
C ARG A 229 25.71 3.30 4.06
N PHE A 230 24.51 3.57 4.57
CA PHE A 230 23.66 4.69 4.17
C PHE A 230 23.32 5.48 5.43
N GLU A 231 24.12 6.53 5.65
CA GLU A 231 24.07 7.36 6.85
C GLU A 231 24.12 8.82 6.42
N SER A 232 23.03 9.29 5.80
CA SER A 232 23.08 10.60 5.14
C SER A 232 23.16 11.77 6.12
N PHE A 233 23.85 12.82 5.68
CA PHE A 233 23.93 14.11 6.37
C PHE A 233 22.98 15.15 5.77
N ASP A 234 22.55 14.95 4.51
CA ASP A 234 21.64 15.85 3.77
C ASP A 234 20.15 15.51 3.96
N GLY A 235 19.84 14.44 4.68
CA GLY A 235 18.46 14.01 4.95
C GLY A 235 17.83 13.14 3.86
N GLU A 236 18.58 12.62 2.89
CA GLU A 236 18.04 11.70 1.86
C GLU A 236 17.30 10.47 2.43
N ASN A 237 17.72 9.99 3.59
CA ASN A 237 17.11 8.88 4.34
C ASN A 237 16.28 9.35 5.56
N ALA A 238 15.88 10.62 5.58
CA ALA A 238 14.98 11.18 6.57
C ALA A 238 13.53 11.24 6.06
N PHE A 239 12.61 10.92 6.96
CA PHE A 239 11.17 10.93 6.74
C PHE A 239 10.54 11.95 7.69
N SER A 240 9.48 12.64 7.22
CA SER A 240 8.63 13.35 8.17
C SER A 240 8.06 12.33 9.16
N ALA A 241 8.19 12.61 10.44
CA ALA A 241 7.75 11.69 11.47
C ALA A 241 6.22 11.66 11.60
N GLY A 242 5.54 12.70 11.08
CA GLY A 242 4.08 12.81 11.13
C GLY A 242 3.55 12.79 12.56
N ASN A 243 2.30 12.38 12.70
CA ASN A 243 1.60 12.21 13.98
C ASN A 243 0.88 10.87 13.95
N GLU A 244 0.44 10.38 15.11
CA GLU A 244 -0.41 9.19 15.19
C GLU A 244 -1.63 9.38 14.28
N PHE A 245 -2.03 8.35 13.55
CA PHE A 245 -3.16 8.41 12.65
C PHE A 245 -4.45 8.72 13.40
N ARG A 246 -5.37 9.44 12.77
CA ARG A 246 -6.76 9.50 13.27
C ARG A 246 -7.38 8.12 13.02
N PHE A 247 -8.42 7.79 13.76
CA PHE A 247 -9.16 6.56 13.50
C PHE A 247 -10.65 6.74 13.65
N VAL A 248 -11.42 5.88 12.98
CA VAL A 248 -12.86 5.74 13.19
C VAL A 248 -13.19 4.27 13.48
N ASP A 249 -13.96 4.05 14.55
CA ASP A 249 -14.37 2.70 14.96
C ASP A 249 -15.78 2.38 14.43
N LEU A 250 -15.83 1.72 13.27
CA LEU A 250 -17.06 1.32 12.58
C LEU A 250 -17.50 -0.12 12.93
N ARG A 251 -16.94 -0.72 13.99
CA ARG A 251 -17.27 -2.10 14.39
C ARG A 251 -18.66 -2.26 15.01
N PHE A 252 -19.42 -1.17 15.15
CA PHE A 252 -20.72 -1.13 15.81
C PHE A 252 -21.77 -0.49 14.90
N ILE A 253 -22.93 -1.13 14.73
CA ILE A 253 -24.11 -0.56 14.06
C ILE A 253 -25.24 -0.23 15.03
N ARG A 254 -25.25 -0.86 16.22
CA ARG A 254 -26.28 -0.64 17.26
C ARG A 254 -25.91 0.46 18.26
N ALA A 255 -24.69 0.96 18.17
CA ALA A 255 -24.14 2.05 18.96
C ALA A 255 -23.12 2.81 18.12
N THR A 256 -22.74 4.00 18.55
CA THR A 256 -21.64 4.75 17.93
C THR A 256 -20.31 4.26 18.52
N GLY A 257 -19.40 3.80 17.66
CA GLY A 257 -18.01 3.60 18.05
C GLY A 257 -17.29 4.93 18.32
N VAL A 258 -16.02 4.83 18.70
CA VAL A 258 -15.17 6.00 18.93
C VAL A 258 -15.00 6.79 17.63
N ASN A 259 -15.05 8.13 17.73
CA ASN A 259 -14.97 9.07 16.61
C ASN A 259 -16.09 8.95 15.56
N VAL A 260 -17.18 8.25 15.89
CA VAL A 260 -18.44 8.22 15.12
C VAL A 260 -19.44 9.18 15.76
N ALA A 261 -19.96 10.12 14.99
CA ALA A 261 -20.98 11.09 15.42
C ALA A 261 -22.39 10.47 15.42
N SER A 262 -22.72 9.70 14.38
CA SER A 262 -24.02 9.01 14.28
C SER A 262 -23.94 7.80 13.34
N VAL A 263 -24.84 6.84 13.58
CA VAL A 263 -25.09 5.71 12.68
C VAL A 263 -26.59 5.64 12.41
N GLU A 264 -26.99 5.61 11.14
CA GLU A 264 -28.37 5.46 10.70
C GLU A 264 -28.52 4.14 9.92
N VAL A 265 -29.53 3.37 10.31
CA VAL A 265 -29.65 1.94 10.00
C VAL A 265 -30.92 1.74 9.17
N LEU A 266 -30.83 1.89 7.84
CA LEU A 266 -31.95 1.69 6.88
C LEU A 266 -32.03 0.27 6.31
N ASP A 267 -33.14 -0.12 5.70
CA ASP A 267 -33.35 -1.52 5.28
C ASP A 267 -32.29 -2.07 4.30
N ASP A 268 -31.75 -1.23 3.43
CA ASP A 268 -30.82 -1.58 2.34
C ASP A 268 -29.36 -1.11 2.57
N ILE A 269 -29.15 -0.11 3.43
CA ILE A 269 -27.84 0.50 3.66
C ILE A 269 -27.71 1.02 5.09
N ILE A 270 -26.48 1.20 5.53
CA ILE A 270 -26.14 1.88 6.78
C ILE A 270 -25.36 3.15 6.44
N TYR A 271 -25.74 4.26 7.06
CA TYR A 271 -24.99 5.51 7.01
C TYR A 271 -24.22 5.69 8.31
N ALA A 272 -22.96 6.10 8.20
CA ALA A 272 -22.14 6.50 9.33
C ALA A 272 -21.58 7.90 9.09
N GLU A 273 -21.55 8.70 10.15
CA GLU A 273 -20.99 10.04 10.12
C GLU A 273 -19.80 10.06 11.08
N ALA A 274 -18.59 10.27 10.57
CA ALA A 274 -17.43 10.50 11.42
C ALA A 274 -17.56 11.86 12.12
N GLN A 275 -16.89 12.02 13.26
CA GLN A 275 -16.77 13.32 13.91
C GLN A 275 -16.05 14.32 13.00
N VAL A 276 -16.41 15.61 13.13
CA VAL A 276 -15.78 16.67 12.34
C VAL A 276 -14.38 16.93 12.88
N ASP A 277 -13.38 16.63 12.05
CA ASP A 277 -11.98 16.83 12.37
C ASP A 277 -11.55 18.30 12.25
N ARG A 278 -10.46 18.63 12.95
CA ARG A 278 -9.74 19.90 12.82
C ARG A 278 -8.24 19.65 12.66
N PRO A 279 -7.51 20.53 11.95
CA PRO A 279 -6.06 20.51 11.92
C PRO A 279 -5.47 20.58 13.33
N ARG A 280 -4.47 19.75 13.60
CA ARG A 280 -3.74 19.64 14.89
C ARG A 280 -2.22 19.86 14.80
N PRO A 281 -1.66 20.67 13.88
CA PRO A 281 -0.20 20.77 13.75
C PRO A 281 0.49 21.47 14.93
N ALA A 282 -0.26 22.18 15.77
CA ALA A 282 0.24 22.91 16.94
C ALA A 282 -0.17 22.25 18.27
N GLU A 283 -0.83 21.09 18.24
CA GLU A 283 -1.19 20.38 19.46
C GLU A 283 0.05 19.76 20.12
N ILE A 284 -0.02 19.59 21.44
CA ILE A 284 1.02 18.86 22.16
C ILE A 284 0.90 17.39 21.76
N TYR A 285 2.02 16.78 21.37
CA TYR A 285 2.07 15.38 20.99
C TYR A 285 1.47 14.48 22.08
N SER A 286 0.56 13.60 21.66
CA SER A 286 -0.10 12.62 22.50
C SER A 286 -0.08 11.28 21.78
N GLN A 287 0.65 10.32 22.34
CA GLN A 287 0.74 8.98 21.79
C GLN A 287 -0.48 8.15 22.20
N TYR A 288 -1.21 7.63 21.22
CA TYR A 288 -2.30 6.68 21.40
C TYR A 288 -2.13 5.52 20.41
N LEU A 289 -2.85 4.41 20.66
CA LEU A 289 -2.73 3.23 19.79
C LEU A 289 -3.43 3.50 18.46
N ASP A 290 -2.69 3.35 17.38
CA ASP A 290 -3.18 3.32 16.02
C ASP A 290 -2.73 2.03 15.32
N LEU A 291 -3.07 1.90 14.04
CA LEU A 291 -2.72 0.82 13.12
C LEU A 291 -1.84 1.35 11.97
N ASN A 292 -1.07 2.41 12.18
CA ASN A 292 -0.17 3.02 11.19
C ASN A 292 -0.83 3.30 9.82
N GLY A 293 -2.10 3.73 9.82
CA GLY A 293 -2.84 4.05 8.60
C GLY A 293 -3.47 2.85 7.89
N GLN A 294 -3.37 1.65 8.45
CA GLN A 294 -4.06 0.46 7.98
C GLN A 294 -5.50 0.40 8.49
N TYR A 295 -6.23 -0.65 8.09
CA TYR A 295 -7.55 -0.92 8.64
C TYR A 295 -7.73 -2.40 8.95
N LEU A 296 -8.65 -2.68 9.86
CA LEU A 296 -8.98 -4.01 10.34
C LEU A 296 -10.45 -4.27 10.08
N VAL A 297 -10.80 -5.24 9.22
CA VAL A 297 -12.20 -5.66 9.06
C VAL A 297 -12.59 -6.46 10.30
N ASN A 298 -13.60 -5.98 11.02
CA ASN A 298 -14.10 -6.63 12.22
C ASN A 298 -15.51 -6.12 12.55
N THR A 299 -16.30 -6.93 13.27
CA THR A 299 -17.60 -6.51 13.80
C THR A 299 -17.74 -6.95 15.26
N ASN A 300 -18.16 -6.01 16.10
CA ASN A 300 -18.47 -6.28 17.51
C ASN A 300 -19.96 -6.58 17.71
N ASP A 301 -20.80 -6.39 16.68
CA ASP A 301 -22.22 -6.70 16.75
C ASP A 301 -22.50 -8.22 16.68
N ARG A 302 -21.50 -9.01 16.26
CA ARG A 302 -21.57 -10.48 16.17
C ARG A 302 -20.33 -11.15 16.80
N PRO A 303 -20.19 -11.11 18.13
CA PRO A 303 -19.05 -11.71 18.81
C PRO A 303 -18.91 -13.21 18.51
N GLY A 304 -17.72 -13.63 18.08
CA GLY A 304 -17.42 -15.04 17.75
C GLY A 304 -17.88 -15.50 16.36
N GLY A 305 -18.48 -14.59 15.57
CA GLY A 305 -18.80 -14.83 14.15
C GLY A 305 -17.59 -14.68 13.23
N ASN A 306 -17.83 -14.76 11.91
CA ASN A 306 -16.81 -14.53 10.88
C ASN A 306 -16.93 -13.10 10.32
N PRO A 307 -16.05 -12.16 10.69
CA PRO A 307 -16.16 -10.78 10.23
C PRO A 307 -16.00 -10.60 8.72
N GLU A 308 -15.42 -11.57 8.01
CA GLU A 308 -15.26 -11.49 6.56
C GLU A 308 -16.57 -11.66 5.80
N ILE A 309 -17.59 -12.31 6.37
CA ILE A 309 -18.90 -12.50 5.70
C ILE A 309 -20.07 -11.89 6.48
N GLU A 310 -19.83 -11.51 7.75
CA GLU A 310 -20.87 -11.01 8.64
C GLU A 310 -20.80 -9.51 8.94
N SER A 311 -19.71 -8.85 8.52
CA SER A 311 -19.56 -7.39 8.63
C SER A 311 -20.42 -6.68 7.59
N GLU A 312 -21.15 -5.66 8.05
CA GLU A 312 -21.96 -4.80 7.17
C GLU A 312 -21.09 -3.85 6.33
N TYR A 313 -21.63 -3.38 5.21
CA TYR A 313 -21.10 -2.19 4.51
C TYR A 313 -21.87 -0.94 4.92
N MET A 314 -21.13 0.16 5.09
CA MET A 314 -21.61 1.44 5.58
C MET A 314 -21.11 2.58 4.68
N LEU A 315 -22.02 3.45 4.25
CA LEU A 315 -21.64 4.72 3.63
C LEU A 315 -21.17 5.67 4.74
N THR A 316 -19.87 5.87 4.82
CA THR A 316 -19.21 6.61 5.89
C THR A 316 -18.73 7.97 5.38
N THR A 317 -19.27 9.05 5.95
CA THR A 317 -18.89 10.42 5.62
C THR A 317 -17.83 10.96 6.58
N PHE A 318 -16.72 11.43 6.03
CA PHE A 318 -15.63 12.09 6.75
C PHE A 318 -15.69 13.59 6.52
N ARG A 319 -15.46 14.38 7.56
CA ARG A 319 -15.50 15.85 7.48
C ARG A 319 -14.29 16.50 8.15
N LEU A 320 -13.72 17.49 7.49
CA LEU A 320 -12.62 18.31 7.99
C LEU A 320 -13.01 19.78 7.99
N TYR A 321 -13.02 20.40 9.16
CA TYR A 321 -13.11 21.85 9.29
C TYR A 321 -11.77 22.50 8.97
N HIS A 322 -11.66 23.12 7.79
CA HIS A 322 -10.49 23.85 7.34
C HIS A 322 -10.93 24.96 6.36
N PRO A 323 -10.37 26.18 6.40
CA PRO A 323 -10.72 27.23 5.44
C PRO A 323 -10.63 26.76 3.99
N GLN A 324 -11.54 27.23 3.13
CA GLN A 324 -11.47 26.92 1.71
C GLN A 324 -10.13 27.37 1.13
N SER A 325 -9.49 26.50 0.37
CA SER A 325 -8.19 26.71 -0.25
C SER A 325 -8.20 26.23 -1.70
N SER A 326 -7.31 26.76 -2.52
CA SER A 326 -7.11 26.27 -3.89
C SER A 326 -6.48 24.88 -3.95
N ASN A 327 -5.77 24.49 -2.89
CA ASN A 327 -5.10 23.19 -2.81
C ASN A 327 -6.14 22.12 -2.44
N PRO A 328 -6.33 21.06 -3.25
CA PRO A 328 -7.26 20.00 -2.91
C PRO A 328 -6.80 19.22 -1.68
N VAL A 329 -7.73 18.97 -0.77
CA VAL A 329 -7.53 18.15 0.43
C VAL A 329 -7.81 16.70 0.11
N TYR A 330 -7.00 15.80 0.63
CA TYR A 330 -7.16 14.35 0.46
C TYR A 330 -7.29 13.66 1.82
N LEU A 331 -8.18 12.68 1.89
CA LEU A 331 -8.25 11.67 2.94
C LEU A 331 -7.28 10.53 2.59
N LEU A 332 -6.34 10.25 3.47
CA LEU A 332 -5.24 9.32 3.25
C LEU A 332 -5.28 8.19 4.26
N GLY A 333 -5.04 6.97 3.78
CA GLY A 333 -4.92 5.75 4.56
C GLY A 333 -5.08 4.56 3.62
N ALA A 334 -4.95 3.34 4.14
CA ALA A 334 -5.20 2.14 3.36
C ALA A 334 -6.64 2.10 2.80
N LEU A 335 -7.60 2.72 3.49
CA LEU A 335 -9.00 2.85 3.03
C LEU A 335 -9.17 3.59 1.70
N THR A 336 -8.23 4.47 1.34
CA THR A 336 -8.28 5.28 0.11
C THR A 336 -7.13 4.98 -0.85
N ASN A 337 -6.45 3.84 -0.62
CA ASN A 337 -5.21 3.49 -1.30
C ASN A 337 -4.20 4.66 -1.26
N TRP A 338 -4.04 5.24 -0.08
CA TRP A 338 -3.14 6.37 0.18
C TRP A 338 -3.38 7.56 -0.74
N GLY A 339 -4.64 7.93 -0.96
CA GLY A 339 -5.01 9.09 -1.77
C GLY A 339 -5.18 8.82 -3.27
N LYS A 340 -5.03 7.56 -3.71
CA LYS A 340 -5.14 7.18 -5.12
C LYS A 340 -6.57 6.90 -5.58
N ASN A 341 -7.46 6.55 -4.65
CA ASN A 341 -8.87 6.36 -4.97
C ASN A 341 -9.53 7.71 -5.31
N PRO A 342 -10.48 7.76 -6.27
CA PRO A 342 -11.19 9.00 -6.61
C PRO A 342 -11.86 9.68 -5.41
N GLU A 343 -12.45 8.90 -4.52
CA GLU A 343 -13.16 9.33 -3.31
C GLU A 343 -12.21 9.92 -2.26
N ALA A 344 -10.90 9.72 -2.40
CA ALA A 344 -9.94 10.29 -1.48
C ALA A 344 -9.91 11.83 -1.53
N LYS A 345 -10.21 12.42 -2.69
CA LYS A 345 -10.22 13.88 -2.87
C LYS A 345 -11.49 14.46 -2.24
N MET A 346 -11.33 15.22 -1.16
CA MET A 346 -12.45 15.81 -0.45
C MET A 346 -13.04 17.01 -1.20
N GLN A 347 -14.35 17.18 -1.09
CA GLN A 347 -15.11 18.25 -1.72
C GLN A 347 -15.44 19.33 -0.69
N TRP A 348 -15.39 20.60 -1.11
CA TRP A 348 -15.74 21.72 -0.24
C TRP A 348 -17.27 21.87 -0.16
N ASN A 349 -17.82 21.77 1.05
CA ASN A 349 -19.21 22.06 1.35
C ASN A 349 -19.31 23.50 1.89
N ALA A 350 -19.82 24.40 1.06
CA ALA A 350 -19.92 25.83 1.38
C ALA A 350 -20.98 26.16 2.44
N GLU A 351 -22.02 25.33 2.59
CA GLU A 351 -23.08 25.55 3.57
C GLU A 351 -22.59 25.24 4.99
N MET A 352 -21.80 24.18 5.12
CA MET A 352 -21.24 23.73 6.41
C MET A 352 -19.86 24.33 6.70
N GLY A 353 -19.15 24.84 5.69
CA GLY A 353 -17.80 25.38 5.84
C GLY A 353 -16.75 24.30 6.14
N VAL A 354 -16.91 23.12 5.54
CA VAL A 354 -16.04 21.94 5.76
C VAL A 354 -15.68 21.28 4.44
N TYR A 355 -14.58 20.53 4.41
CA TYR A 355 -14.32 19.53 3.38
C TYR A 355 -14.97 18.21 3.76
N GLU A 356 -15.58 17.51 2.81
CA GLU A 356 -16.20 16.21 3.05
C GLU A 356 -15.96 15.20 1.92
N THR A 357 -16.00 13.92 2.27
CA THR A 357 -16.07 12.82 1.32
C THR A 357 -16.77 11.63 1.96
N THR A 358 -17.41 10.79 1.15
CA THR A 358 -18.13 9.59 1.61
C THR A 358 -17.53 8.36 0.94
N LEU A 359 -17.27 7.33 1.74
CA LEU A 359 -16.73 6.05 1.29
C LEU A 359 -17.65 4.90 1.71
N LEU A 360 -17.77 3.90 0.85
CA LEU A 360 -18.40 2.63 1.22
C LEU A 360 -17.36 1.76 1.92
N LEU A 361 -17.49 1.60 3.24
CA LEU A 361 -16.54 0.86 4.07
C LEU A 361 -17.23 -0.34 4.72
N LYS A 362 -16.51 -1.47 4.80
CA LYS A 362 -16.97 -2.63 5.58
C LYS A 362 -16.82 -2.31 7.07
N GLN A 363 -17.57 -2.96 7.96
CA GLN A 363 -17.36 -2.75 9.40
C GLN A 363 -15.90 -3.06 9.79
N GLY A 364 -15.33 -2.20 10.62
CA GLY A 364 -13.93 -2.30 10.97
C GLY A 364 -13.39 -1.10 11.74
N TRP A 365 -12.10 -1.16 12.03
CA TRP A 365 -11.33 -0.04 12.54
C TRP A 365 -10.51 0.55 11.40
N TYR A 366 -10.62 1.85 11.18
CA TYR A 366 -9.99 2.51 10.04
C TYR A 366 -9.13 3.68 10.49
N ASP A 367 -7.83 3.59 10.23
CA ASP A 367 -6.95 4.72 10.40
C ASP A 367 -6.91 5.61 9.16
N TYR A 368 -6.79 6.92 9.39
CA TYR A 368 -6.74 7.91 8.34
C TYR A 368 -6.01 9.18 8.78
N GLN A 369 -5.67 10.01 7.81
CA GLN A 369 -5.12 11.34 8.01
C GLN A 369 -5.48 12.25 6.84
N TYR A 370 -5.26 13.56 6.98
CA TYR A 370 -5.47 14.52 5.91
C TYR A 370 -4.15 15.00 5.32
N GLY A 371 -4.14 15.26 4.02
CA GLY A 371 -2.96 15.77 3.34
C GLY A 371 -3.23 16.55 2.08
N TYR A 372 -2.22 17.33 1.68
CA TYR A 372 -2.15 17.96 0.36
C TYR A 372 -1.27 17.12 -0.56
N LYS A 373 -1.61 17.12 -1.84
CA LYS A 373 -0.74 16.53 -2.86
C LYS A 373 0.41 17.49 -3.18
N ASP A 374 1.65 17.03 -3.01
CA ASP A 374 2.88 17.73 -3.36
C ASP A 374 3.66 16.90 -4.40
N GLY A 375 3.51 17.28 -5.67
CA GLY A 375 4.02 16.49 -6.80
C GLY A 375 3.42 15.06 -6.83
N SER A 376 4.26 14.07 -6.54
CA SER A 376 3.87 12.65 -6.44
C SER A 376 3.58 12.18 -5.02
N GLN A 377 3.90 12.98 -4.00
CA GLN A 377 3.76 12.64 -2.59
C GLN A 377 2.54 13.31 -1.97
N PHE A 378 2.10 12.82 -0.82
CA PHE A 378 1.12 13.51 0.01
C PHE A 378 1.77 14.01 1.30
N SER A 379 1.73 15.33 1.50
CA SER A 379 2.20 15.99 2.72
C SER A 379 1.05 16.17 3.71
N THR A 380 1.26 15.71 4.94
CA THR A 380 0.25 15.69 6.01
C THR A 380 0.53 16.74 7.09
N GLU A 381 1.70 17.38 7.07
CA GLU A 381 2.19 18.26 8.13
C GLU A 381 1.26 19.46 8.40
N ALA A 382 0.61 19.99 7.37
CA ALA A 382 -0.34 21.10 7.49
C ALA A 382 -1.59 20.74 8.33
N PHE A 383 -1.95 19.46 8.40
CA PHE A 383 -3.14 18.98 9.09
C PHE A 383 -2.81 18.22 10.37
N GLU A 384 -1.77 17.40 10.35
CA GLU A 384 -1.44 16.48 11.43
C GLU A 384 -0.26 16.95 12.28
N GLY A 385 0.62 17.80 11.75
CA GLY A 385 1.90 18.12 12.37
C GLY A 385 2.95 17.02 12.16
N ALA A 386 4.08 17.15 12.87
CA ALA A 386 5.17 16.20 12.81
C ALA A 386 5.95 16.15 14.14
N HIS A 387 6.07 14.95 14.72
CA HIS A 387 6.70 14.71 16.02
C HIS A 387 7.63 13.49 15.95
N PHE A 388 8.88 13.64 16.38
CA PHE A 388 9.87 12.55 16.35
C PHE A 388 9.40 11.32 17.14
N GLU A 389 8.61 11.52 18.18
CA GLU A 389 8.09 10.50 19.07
C GLU A 389 7.00 9.62 18.45
N THR A 390 6.43 10.03 17.31
CA THR A 390 5.37 9.28 16.60
C THR A 390 5.79 7.85 16.32
N GLU A 391 4.91 6.91 16.63
CA GLU A 391 5.02 5.51 16.26
C GLU A 391 4.82 5.39 14.74
N ASN A 392 5.78 4.75 14.08
CA ASN A 392 5.74 4.52 12.65
C ASN A 392 6.32 3.14 12.38
N GLU A 393 6.05 2.61 11.20
CA GLU A 393 6.68 1.40 10.67
C GLU A 393 7.57 1.76 9.49
N TYR A 394 8.76 1.18 9.44
CA TYR A 394 9.67 1.32 8.30
C TYR A 394 10.07 -0.03 7.76
N GLU A 395 9.93 -0.18 6.46
CA GLU A 395 10.38 -1.34 5.71
C GLU A 395 11.59 -0.95 4.88
N VAL A 396 12.68 -1.70 5.04
CA VAL A 396 13.90 -1.58 4.24
C VAL A 396 14.00 -2.77 3.31
N LEU A 397 13.96 -2.50 2.02
CA LEU A 397 13.98 -3.48 0.94
C LEU A 397 15.30 -3.35 0.19
N ILE A 398 16.06 -4.44 0.09
CA ILE A 398 17.35 -4.47 -0.62
C ILE A 398 17.20 -5.28 -1.90
N TYR A 399 17.32 -4.60 -3.03
CA TYR A 399 17.30 -5.23 -4.34
C TYR A 399 18.70 -5.43 -4.89
N PHE A 400 18.91 -6.58 -5.54
CA PHE A 400 20.17 -6.93 -6.20
C PHE A 400 19.92 -7.44 -7.62
N ARG A 401 20.62 -6.84 -8.58
CA ARG A 401 20.67 -7.33 -9.97
C ARG A 401 22.03 -7.94 -10.27
N ASN A 402 22.09 -9.27 -10.39
CA ASN A 402 23.31 -9.93 -10.85
C ASN A 402 23.62 -9.54 -12.31
N LEU A 403 24.90 -9.57 -12.70
CA LEU A 403 25.32 -9.26 -14.06
C LEU A 403 24.69 -10.26 -15.03
N GLY A 404 24.02 -9.75 -16.07
CA GLY A 404 23.26 -10.57 -17.02
C GLY A 404 21.92 -11.11 -16.50
N SER A 405 21.51 -10.76 -15.27
CA SER A 405 20.17 -11.08 -14.76
C SER A 405 19.08 -10.35 -15.55
N ARG A 406 17.93 -11.02 -15.69
CA ARG A 406 16.71 -10.49 -16.33
C ARG A 406 15.74 -9.79 -15.36
N TYR A 407 16.09 -9.74 -14.07
CA TYR A 407 15.23 -9.20 -13.02
C TYR A 407 16.02 -8.65 -11.82
N ASP A 408 15.36 -7.80 -11.03
CA ASP A 408 15.79 -7.40 -9.69
C ASP A 408 15.34 -8.42 -8.63
N GLN A 409 16.29 -9.03 -7.92
CA GLN A 409 16.02 -9.91 -6.78
C GLN A 409 15.78 -9.07 -5.52
N LEU A 410 14.82 -9.44 -4.68
CA LEU A 410 14.66 -8.85 -3.35
C LEU A 410 15.44 -9.71 -2.34
N VAL A 411 16.67 -9.29 -2.03
CA VAL A 411 17.70 -10.09 -1.35
C VAL A 411 17.90 -9.75 0.13
N GLY A 412 17.08 -8.84 0.65
CA GLY A 412 17.07 -8.49 2.06
C GLY A 412 15.84 -7.68 2.39
N TYR A 413 15.30 -7.91 3.58
CA TYR A 413 14.15 -7.21 4.12
C TYR A 413 14.36 -6.98 5.62
N VAL A 414 14.12 -5.75 6.08
CA VAL A 414 14.10 -5.40 7.50
C VAL A 414 12.86 -4.59 7.78
N TYR A 415 12.13 -4.96 8.82
CA TYR A 415 11.01 -4.21 9.36
C TYR A 415 11.43 -3.58 10.69
N LEU A 416 11.23 -2.27 10.82
CA LEU A 416 11.50 -1.48 12.00
C LEU A 416 10.19 -0.89 12.51
N HIS A 417 9.98 -0.96 13.82
CA HIS A 417 8.83 -0.35 14.49
C HIS A 417 9.33 0.50 15.67
N PRO A 418 9.92 1.68 15.38
CA PRO A 418 10.37 2.62 16.41
C PRO A 418 9.25 3.08 17.34
N ASN A 419 9.65 3.53 18.53
CA ASN A 419 8.76 4.18 19.51
C ASN A 419 7.52 3.36 19.92
N ARG A 420 7.50 2.07 19.55
CA ARG A 420 6.39 1.16 19.77
C ARG A 420 5.97 1.12 21.23
N ARG A 421 4.71 1.43 21.50
CA ARG A 421 4.13 1.21 22.82
C ARG A 421 3.87 -0.29 22.99
N ARG A 422 4.40 -0.90 24.05
CA ARG A 422 4.16 -2.33 24.35
C ARG A 422 2.66 -2.57 24.49
N LEU A 423 2.12 -3.53 23.72
CA LEU A 423 0.87 -4.22 24.06
C LEU A 423 1.08 -5.12 25.28
#